data_AF-A0A6J4J3L8-F1
#
_entry.id   AF-A0A6J4J3L8-F1
#
_cell.length_a   1.000
_cell.length_b   1.000
_cell.length_c   1.000
_cell.angle_alpha   90.00
_cell.angle_beta   90.00
_cell.angle_gamma   90.00
#
_symmetry.space_group_name_H-M   'P 1'
#
loop_
_entity.id
_entity.type
_entity.pdbx_description
1 polymer ?
#
loop_
_entity_poly.entity_id
_entity_poly.type
_entity_poly.pdbx_seq_one_letter_code
_entity_poly.pdbx_strand_id
1 'polypeptide(L)'
;MLIHCHGDPQVIVRRYRERAERGERHPGHHDLQLVDAVSEAIGSGAYEPLNLSVPTLRVDTTVPATLATLDTPGTRPDDHPYAPSFADILAFIQDIAPQS
;
A
#
# COMPACT_ATOMS: atom_id res chain seq x y z
N MET A 1 -6.26 18.52 4.24
CA MET A 1 -6.12 18.35 2.78
C MET A 1 -5.95 16.87 2.50
N LEU A 2 -6.66 16.34 1.51
CA LEU A 2 -6.56 14.97 1.04
C LEU A 2 -5.69 14.93 -0.22
N ILE A 3 -4.85 13.91 -0.37
CA ILE A 3 -4.08 13.66 -1.60
C ILE A 3 -4.55 12.32 -2.16
N HIS A 4 -5.06 12.34 -3.38
CA HIS A 4 -5.56 11.17 -4.08
C HIS A 4 -4.66 10.87 -5.28
N CYS A 5 -3.82 9.85 -5.15
CA CYS A 5 -3.04 9.34 -6.27
C CYS A 5 -3.90 8.37 -7.08
N HIS A 6 -4.06 8.64 -8.36
CA HIS A 6 -4.75 7.76 -9.31
C HIS A 6 -3.85 7.45 -10.49
N GLY A 7 -4.33 6.60 -11.39
CA GLY A 7 -3.65 6.30 -12.64
C GLY A 7 -4.49 5.36 -13.49
N ASP A 8 -4.02 5.08 -14.71
CA ASP A 8 -4.65 4.11 -15.58
C ASP A 8 -4.79 2.74 -14.87
N PRO A 9 -6.00 2.15 -14.82
CA PRO A 9 -6.25 0.89 -14.12
C PRO A 9 -5.35 -0.25 -14.59
N GLN A 10 -5.08 -0.35 -15.89
CA GLN A 10 -4.24 -1.41 -16.46
C GLN A 10 -2.79 -1.23 -16.03
N VAL A 11 -2.32 0.02 -15.95
CA VAL A 11 -0.99 0.35 -15.43
C VAL A 11 -0.86 -0.03 -13.96
N ILE A 12 -1.88 0.24 -13.13
CA ILE A 12 -1.88 -0.09 -11.70
C ILE A 12 -1.86 -1.61 -11.49
N VAL A 13 -2.75 -2.35 -12.16
CA VAL A 13 -2.85 -3.82 -12.03
C VAL A 13 -1.56 -4.49 -12.50
N ARG A 14 -0.97 -4.03 -13.61
CA ARG A 14 0.33 -4.51 -14.08
C ARG A 14 1.41 -4.30 -13.01
N ARG A 15 1.54 -3.08 -12.47
CA ARG A 15 2.54 -2.75 -11.44
C ARG A 15 2.33 -3.57 -10.16
N TYR A 16 1.09 -3.84 -9.80
CA TYR A 16 0.73 -4.67 -8.66
C TYR A 16 1.22 -6.11 -8.84
N ARG A 17 0.93 -6.72 -10.00
CA ARG A 17 1.41 -8.07 -10.34
C ARG A 17 2.94 -8.14 -10.38
N GLU A 18 3.60 -7.22 -11.07
CA GLU A 18 5.06 -7.19 -11.18
C GLU A 18 5.74 -7.11 -9.80
N ARG A 19 5.19 -6.33 -8.86
CA ARG A 19 5.70 -6.26 -7.48
C ARG A 19 5.56 -7.58 -6.73
N ALA A 20 4.45 -8.28 -6.93
CA ALA A 20 4.21 -9.59 -6.33
C ALA A 20 5.19 -10.64 -6.89
N GLU A 21 5.42 -10.63 -8.20
CA GLU A 21 6.34 -11.55 -8.89
C GLU A 21 7.81 -11.32 -8.48
N ARG A 22 8.21 -10.07 -8.21
CA ARG A 22 9.56 -9.75 -7.71
C ARG A 22 9.80 -10.18 -6.26
N GLY A 23 8.77 -10.54 -5.51
CA GLY A 23 8.89 -10.96 -4.11
C GLY A 23 9.28 -9.83 -3.14
N GLU A 24 9.15 -8.56 -3.55
CA GLU A 24 9.47 -7.40 -2.72
C GLU A 24 8.46 -7.19 -1.57
N ARG A 25 7.24 -7.76 -1.70
CA ARG A 25 6.19 -7.68 -0.70
C ARG A 25 6.16 -8.92 0.19
N HIS A 26 5.81 -8.72 1.45
CA HIS A 26 5.71 -9.80 2.43
C HIS A 26 4.75 -10.92 1.97
N PRO A 27 5.09 -12.21 2.13
CA PRO A 27 4.28 -13.33 1.63
C PRO A 27 2.83 -13.35 2.13
N GLY A 28 2.59 -12.87 3.35
CA GLY A 28 1.25 -12.77 3.94
C GLY A 28 0.29 -11.80 3.23
N HIS A 29 0.75 -11.04 2.24
CA HIS A 29 -0.14 -10.24 1.39
C HIS A 29 -0.85 -11.06 0.31
N HIS A 30 -0.34 -12.24 -0.04
CA HIS A 30 -0.96 -13.12 -1.04
C HIS A 30 -1.29 -12.43 -2.37
N ASP A 31 -0.47 -11.46 -2.78
CA ASP A 31 -0.86 -10.52 -3.84
C ASP A 31 -1.20 -11.18 -5.18
N LEU A 32 -0.49 -12.25 -5.56
CA LEU A 32 -0.80 -12.99 -6.80
C LEU A 32 -2.20 -13.61 -6.80
N GLN A 33 -2.71 -13.98 -5.63
CA GLN A 33 -4.06 -14.54 -5.46
C GLN A 33 -5.14 -13.45 -5.48
N LEU A 34 -4.75 -12.20 -5.26
CA LEU A 34 -5.65 -11.05 -5.14
C LEU A 34 -5.68 -10.14 -6.38
N VAL A 35 -4.88 -10.42 -7.42
CA VAL A 35 -4.78 -9.56 -8.62
C VAL A 35 -6.14 -9.23 -9.22
N ASP A 36 -7.00 -10.25 -9.40
CA ASP A 36 -8.32 -10.07 -10.00
C ASP A 36 -9.25 -9.25 -9.11
N ALA A 37 -9.24 -9.52 -7.80
CA ALA A 37 -10.01 -8.77 -6.81
C ALA A 37 -9.57 -7.29 -6.74
N VAL A 38 -8.27 -7.03 -6.83
CA VAL A 38 -7.73 -5.65 -6.90
C VAL A 38 -8.18 -4.98 -8.19
N SER A 39 -8.17 -5.67 -9.33
CA SER A 39 -8.65 -5.11 -10.59
C SER A 39 -10.12 -4.74 -10.54
N GLU A 40 -10.96 -5.59 -9.92
CA GLU A 40 -12.38 -5.31 -9.71
C GLU A 40 -12.60 -4.13 -8.75
N ALA A 41 -11.85 -4.07 -7.65
CA ALA A 41 -11.92 -2.98 -6.68
C ALA A 41 -11.55 -1.63 -7.32
N ILE A 42 -10.53 -1.60 -8.19
CA ILE A 42 -10.19 -0.39 -8.96
C ILE A 42 -11.33 -0.02 -9.91
N GLY A 43 -11.85 -0.98 -10.67
CA GLY A 43 -12.92 -0.73 -11.65
C GLY A 43 -14.25 -0.28 -11.04
N SER A 44 -14.55 -0.71 -9.81
CA SER A 44 -15.74 -0.31 -9.05
C SER A 44 -15.62 1.04 -8.35
N GLY A 45 -14.43 1.67 -8.37
CA GLY A 45 -14.19 2.94 -7.68
C GLY A 45 -14.03 2.79 -6.16
N ALA A 46 -13.71 1.58 -5.65
CA ALA A 46 -13.50 1.34 -4.22
C ALA A 46 -12.36 2.19 -3.62
N TYR A 47 -11.49 2.74 -4.47
CA TYR A 47 -10.37 3.60 -4.11
C TYR A 47 -10.59 5.08 -4.46
N GLU A 48 -11.82 5.51 -4.74
CA GLU A 48 -12.15 6.95 -4.84
C GLU A 48 -11.93 7.66 -3.48
N PRO A 49 -11.63 8.97 -3.48
CA PRO A 49 -11.29 9.67 -2.26
C PRO A 49 -12.47 9.72 -1.29
N LEU A 50 -12.16 9.67 0.01
CA LEU A 50 -13.16 9.84 1.05
C LEU A 50 -13.87 11.21 0.92
N ASN A 51 -15.19 11.22 1.12
CA ASN A 51 -15.99 12.43 1.10
C ASN A 51 -15.81 13.23 2.40
N LEU A 52 -14.68 13.94 2.50
CA LEU A 52 -14.33 14.80 3.62
C LEU A 52 -14.45 16.27 3.19
N SER A 53 -14.92 17.14 4.07
CA SER A 53 -15.01 18.60 3.82
C SER A 53 -13.66 19.31 3.89
N VAL A 54 -12.64 18.76 3.21
CA VAL A 54 -11.29 19.32 3.10
C VAL A 54 -10.88 19.38 1.61
N PRO A 55 -9.94 20.27 1.22
CA PRO A 55 -9.44 20.30 -0.15
C PRO A 55 -8.80 18.95 -0.54
N THR A 56 -9.03 18.53 -1.80
CA THR A 56 -8.46 17.31 -2.39
C THR A 56 -7.54 17.64 -3.55
N LEU A 57 -6.27 17.27 -3.45
CA LEU A 57 -5.30 17.28 -4.55
C LEU A 57 -5.34 15.93 -5.26
N ARG A 58 -5.63 15.91 -6.57
CA ARG A 58 -5.58 14.69 -7.40
C ARG A 58 -4.24 14.63 -8.14
N VAL A 59 -3.55 13.50 -8.05
CA VAL A 59 -2.23 13.27 -8.64
C VAL A 59 -2.31 12.06 -9.57
N ASP A 60 -2.11 12.28 -10.86
CA ASP A 60 -2.01 11.18 -11.83
C ASP A 60 -0.59 10.59 -11.80
N THR A 61 -0.51 9.29 -11.55
CA THR A 61 0.72 8.50 -11.44
C THR A 61 0.86 7.47 -12.56
N THR A 62 0.02 7.56 -13.60
CA THR A 62 0.10 6.70 -14.80
C THR A 62 1.51 6.69 -15.35
N VAL A 63 2.11 7.88 -15.46
CA VAL A 63 3.52 8.05 -15.80
C VAL A 63 4.30 8.38 -14.51
N PRO A 64 5.45 7.73 -14.26
CA PRO A 64 6.29 8.09 -13.13
C PRO A 64 6.70 9.56 -13.22
N ALA A 65 6.57 10.31 -12.13
CA ALA A 65 7.16 11.64 -12.06
C ALA A 65 8.67 11.51 -12.21
N THR A 66 9.26 12.28 -13.11
CA THR A 66 10.71 12.48 -13.11
C THR A 66 11.02 13.45 -11.98
N LEU A 67 11.63 12.95 -10.91
CA LEU A 67 12.17 13.80 -9.87
C LEU A 67 13.38 14.53 -10.45
N ALA A 68 13.21 15.79 -10.87
CA ALA A 68 14.32 16.72 -10.87
C ALA A 68 14.67 16.99 -9.40
N THR A 69 15.68 16.26 -8.92
CA THR A 69 16.34 16.30 -7.62
C THR A 69 15.73 17.25 -6.58
N LEU A 70 14.74 16.77 -5.83
CA LEU A 70 14.47 17.28 -4.48
C LEU A 70 15.25 16.40 -3.50
N ASP A 71 16.59 16.39 -3.62
CA ASP A 71 17.44 15.81 -2.59
C ASP A 71 17.45 16.76 -1.39
N THR A 72 16.56 16.48 -0.45
CA THR A 72 16.91 16.69 0.96
C THR A 72 16.83 15.30 1.59
N PRO A 73 17.94 14.72 2.06
CA PRO A 73 17.90 13.45 2.78
C PRO A 73 17.08 13.64 4.05
N GLY A 74 15.80 13.26 4.00
CA GLY A 74 15.01 13.04 5.20
C GLY A 74 15.35 11.65 5.69
N THR A 75 16.01 11.55 6.84
CA THR A 75 16.06 10.30 7.60
C THR A 75 14.63 9.84 7.84
N ARG A 76 14.28 8.63 7.37
CA ARG A 76 13.04 7.97 7.79
C ARG A 76 13.12 7.79 9.32
N PRO A 77 12.13 8.23 10.10
CA PRO A 77 12.11 7.99 11.55
C PRO A 77 11.97 6.49 11.91
N ASP A 78 11.76 5.62 10.91
CA ASP A 78 11.26 4.27 11.09
C ASP A 78 12.23 3.18 10.58
N ASP A 79 13.54 3.47 10.43
CA ASP A 79 14.58 2.44 10.24
C ASP A 79 14.79 1.63 11.55
N HIS A 80 13.70 1.20 12.19
CA HIS A 80 13.70 0.27 13.29
C HIS A 80 13.74 -1.15 12.70
N PRO A 81 14.73 -1.99 13.00
CA PRO A 81 14.94 -3.29 12.35
C PRO A 81 13.93 -4.38 12.77
N TYR A 82 12.80 -4.02 13.37
CA TYR A 82 11.88 -4.98 13.97
C TYR A 82 10.68 -5.26 13.06
N ALA A 83 10.82 -6.28 12.22
CA ALA A 83 9.67 -7.02 11.73
C ALA A 83 9.37 -8.14 12.76
N PRO A 84 8.23 -8.12 13.46
CA PRO A 84 7.91 -9.17 14.42
C PRO A 84 7.84 -10.52 13.72
N SER A 85 8.45 -11.53 14.35
CA SER A 85 8.30 -12.91 13.91
C SER A 85 6.86 -13.37 14.11
N PHE A 86 6.48 -14.46 13.45
CA PHE A 86 5.18 -15.09 13.67
C PHE A 86 4.96 -15.48 15.15
N ALA A 87 6.03 -15.80 15.87
CA ALA A 87 5.98 -16.07 17.31
C ALA A 87 5.65 -14.81 18.13
N ASP A 88 6.17 -13.64 17.73
CA ASP A 88 5.87 -12.37 18.39
C ASP A 88 4.40 -11.96 18.19
N ILE A 89 3.86 -12.22 16.99
CA ILE A 89 2.44 -11.99 16.69
C ILE A 89 1.54 -12.92 17.50
N LEU A 90 1.91 -14.21 17.60
CA LEU A 90 1.16 -15.17 18.41
C LEU A 90 1.17 -14.83 19.90
N ALA A 91 2.31 -14.39 20.43
CA ALA A 91 2.43 -13.97 21.82
C ALA A 91 1.54 -12.75 22.12
N PHE A 92 1.50 -11.76 21.22
CA PHE A 92 0.60 -10.60 21.36
C PHE A 92 -0.88 -11.00 21.36
N ILE A 93 -1.28 -11.91 20.45
CA ILE A 93 -2.67 -12.40 20.37
C ILE A 93 -3.08 -13.14 21.66
N GLN A 94 -2.16 -13.92 22.25
CA GLN A 94 -2.41 -14.64 23.50
C GLN A 94 -2.50 -13.70 24.71
N ASP A 95 -1.80 -12.57 24.70
CA ASP A 95 -1.80 -11.57 25.77
C ASP A 95 -3.10 -10.73 25.80
N ILE A 96 -3.68 -10.45 24.63
CA ILE A 96 -4.95 -9.71 24.51
C ILE A 96 -6.19 -10.60 24.53
N ALA A 97 -6.02 -11.92 24.46
CA ALA A 97 -7.14 -12.86 24.60
C ALA A 97 -7.60 -12.87 26.06
N PRO A 98 -8.90 -12.66 26.35
CA PRO A 98 -9.38 -12.70 27.72
C PRO A 98 -9.14 -14.09 28.32
N GLN A 99 -8.39 -14.13 29.42
CA GLN A 99 -8.19 -15.32 30.23
C GLN A 99 -9.56 -15.72 30.80
N SER A 100 -10.09 -16.85 30.32
CA SER A 100 -11.32 -17.46 30.81
C SER A 100 -11.20 -17.93 32.26
#